data_AF-A0A7S7URX7-F1
#
_entry.id   AF-A0A7S7URX7-F1
#
_cell.length_a   1.000
_cell.length_b   1.000
_cell.length_c   1.000
_cell.angle_alpha   90.00
_cell.angle_beta   90.00
_cell.angle_gamma   90.00
#
_symmetry.space_group_name_H-M   'P 1'
#
loop_
_entity.id
_entity.type
_entity.pdbx_description
1 polymer ?
#
loop_
_entity_poly.entity_id
_entity_poly.type
_entity_poly.pdbx_seq_one_letter_code
_entity_poly.pdbx_strand_id
1 'polypeptide(L)'
;MRMRTVLLVWILVTLFASSAAAPADVSVALSDLMTKLQLQHAKLWFAGKLSNWRLADYEVQQIGANLEAARKLLADPSQADRVQERLRAVRKALQSKDVPAFMASYGALTNECNGCHRSSGYASIVMQIPLTLPVPNQLFVDQVSEGRALANASCGTCHLVADTVRDTPAFRPPPPGFPEIVSRPSFSADGLRQFLTSSHRRLGPDQAMPNPRLSESQIEAIVAYLETLRADQRH
;
A
#
# COMPACT_ATOMS: atom_id res chain seq x y z
N MET A 1 -36.02 -55.60 -69.74
CA MET A 1 -35.20 -55.22 -68.56
C MET A 1 -34.95 -53.71 -68.61
N ARG A 2 -35.62 -52.93 -67.76
CA ARG A 2 -35.43 -51.47 -67.62
C ARG A 2 -34.90 -51.21 -66.21
N MET A 3 -33.64 -50.81 -66.09
CA MET A 3 -33.04 -50.38 -64.82
C MET A 3 -33.50 -48.95 -64.50
N ARG A 4 -34.21 -48.79 -63.37
CA ARG A 4 -34.50 -47.49 -62.75
C ARG A 4 -33.48 -47.28 -61.63
N THR A 5 -32.50 -46.42 -61.83
CA THR A 5 -31.63 -45.92 -60.76
C THR A 5 -32.37 -44.80 -60.01
N VAL A 6 -32.68 -45.04 -58.74
CA VAL A 6 -33.23 -44.07 -57.79
C VAL A 6 -32.12 -43.65 -56.83
N LEU A 7 -32.07 -42.34 -56.55
CA LEU A 7 -31.12 -41.59 -55.74
C LEU A 7 -30.90 -42.13 -54.31
N LEU A 8 -29.72 -41.82 -53.75
CA LEU A 8 -29.54 -41.56 -52.32
C LEU A 8 -28.42 -40.52 -52.12
N VAL A 9 -28.81 -39.25 -52.01
CA VAL A 9 -27.94 -38.16 -51.52
C VAL A 9 -28.08 -38.14 -50.00
N TRP A 10 -27.01 -38.51 -49.30
CA TRP A 10 -26.92 -38.39 -47.84
C TRP A 10 -26.55 -36.95 -47.47
N ILE A 11 -27.50 -36.19 -46.93
CA ILE A 11 -27.22 -34.89 -46.30
C ILE A 11 -26.83 -35.18 -44.85
N LEU A 12 -25.53 -35.10 -44.56
CA LEU A 12 -25.01 -35.17 -43.20
C LEU A 12 -25.17 -33.79 -42.55
N VAL A 13 -26.26 -33.59 -41.79
CA VAL A 13 -26.43 -32.41 -40.93
C VAL A 13 -25.52 -32.59 -39.72
N THR A 14 -24.40 -31.88 -39.68
CA THR A 14 -23.56 -31.77 -38.49
C THR A 14 -24.20 -30.78 -37.52
N LEU A 15 -24.76 -31.27 -36.42
CA LEU A 15 -25.09 -30.43 -35.26
C LEU A 15 -23.78 -29.94 -34.64
N PHE A 16 -23.39 -28.71 -34.91
CA PHE A 16 -22.46 -28.00 -34.05
C PHE A 16 -23.22 -27.61 -32.77
N ALA A 17 -23.06 -28.39 -31.72
CA ALA A 17 -23.39 -27.94 -30.38
C ALA A 17 -22.40 -26.83 -30.02
N SER A 18 -22.85 -25.58 -30.07
CA SER A 18 -22.12 -24.45 -29.51
C SER A 18 -21.96 -24.67 -28.02
N SER A 19 -20.73 -24.98 -27.59
CA SER A 19 -20.35 -24.84 -26.18
C SER A 19 -20.36 -23.34 -25.85
N ALA A 20 -21.50 -22.83 -25.39
CA ALA A 20 -21.52 -21.58 -24.65
C ALA A 20 -20.57 -21.75 -23.45
N ALA A 21 -19.50 -20.95 -23.40
CA ALA A 21 -18.63 -20.90 -22.23
C ALA A 21 -19.50 -20.60 -20.99
N ALA A 22 -19.50 -21.54 -20.06
CA ALA A 22 -20.46 -21.62 -18.96
C ALA A 22 -20.11 -20.68 -17.78
N PRO A 23 -21.08 -20.39 -16.87
CA PRO A 23 -20.98 -19.60 -15.63
C PRO A 23 -19.90 -19.95 -14.58
N ALA A 24 -18.93 -20.82 -14.91
CA ALA A 24 -17.79 -21.14 -14.04
C ALA A 24 -16.74 -20.02 -13.94
N ASP A 25 -16.71 -19.09 -14.89
CA ASP A 25 -15.73 -17.99 -14.94
C ASP A 25 -16.05 -16.85 -13.95
N VAL A 26 -17.35 -16.53 -13.80
CA VAL A 26 -17.81 -15.41 -12.94
C VAL A 26 -17.56 -15.69 -11.46
N SER A 27 -17.77 -16.93 -10.99
CA SER A 27 -17.57 -17.27 -9.58
C SER A 27 -16.09 -17.26 -9.19
N VAL A 28 -15.21 -17.73 -10.07
CA VAL A 28 -13.76 -17.68 -9.88
C VAL A 28 -13.28 -16.24 -9.85
N ALA A 29 -13.69 -15.43 -10.83
CA ALA A 29 -13.32 -14.00 -10.86
C ALA A 29 -13.79 -13.25 -9.62
N LEU A 30 -15.00 -13.53 -9.12
CA LEU A 30 -15.51 -12.93 -7.89
C LEU A 30 -14.70 -13.39 -6.66
N SER A 31 -14.37 -14.68 -6.57
CA SER A 31 -13.54 -15.23 -5.49
C SER A 31 -12.15 -14.61 -5.44
N ASP A 32 -11.51 -14.40 -6.60
CA ASP A 32 -10.21 -13.74 -6.70
C ASP A 32 -10.27 -12.29 -6.21
N LEU A 33 -11.33 -11.56 -6.56
CA LEU A 33 -11.57 -10.20 -6.08
C LEU A 33 -11.81 -10.16 -4.56
N MET A 34 -12.60 -11.08 -4.03
CA MET A 34 -12.85 -11.17 -2.58
C MET A 34 -11.57 -11.51 -1.81
N THR A 35 -10.71 -12.37 -2.35
CA THR A 35 -9.39 -12.69 -1.76
C THR A 35 -8.49 -11.45 -1.70
N LYS A 36 -8.43 -10.67 -2.79
CA LYS A 36 -7.70 -9.40 -2.82
C LYS A 36 -8.26 -8.40 -1.81
N LEU A 37 -9.59 -8.26 -1.77
CA LEU A 37 -10.29 -7.36 -0.85
C LEU A 37 -10.01 -7.71 0.62
N GLN A 38 -10.02 -8.99 0.99
CA GLN A 38 -9.70 -9.43 2.35
C GLN A 38 -8.27 -9.04 2.75
N LEU A 39 -7.29 -9.25 1.86
CA LEU A 39 -5.92 -8.84 2.14
C LEU A 39 -5.80 -7.32 2.28
N GLN A 40 -6.39 -6.55 1.37
CA GLN A 40 -6.33 -5.08 1.39
C GLN A 40 -7.07 -4.49 2.59
N HIS A 41 -8.21 -5.06 2.96
CA HIS A 41 -8.95 -4.71 4.18
C HIS A 41 -8.07 -4.91 5.42
N ALA A 42 -7.32 -6.02 5.49
CA ALA A 42 -6.40 -6.24 6.61
C ALA A 42 -5.20 -5.29 6.59
N LYS A 43 -4.61 -5.01 5.42
CA LYS A 43 -3.49 -4.07 5.27
C LYS A 43 -3.88 -2.64 5.66
N LEU A 44 -5.07 -2.21 5.24
CA LEU A 44 -5.64 -0.91 5.56
C LEU A 44 -5.72 -0.66 7.08
N TRP A 45 -6.16 -1.67 7.86
CA TRP A 45 -6.24 -1.54 9.31
C TRP A 45 -4.92 -1.11 9.93
N PHE A 46 -3.84 -1.84 9.62
CA PHE A 46 -2.53 -1.57 10.20
C PHE A 46 -1.94 -0.26 9.69
N ALA A 47 -2.11 0.04 8.40
CA ALA A 47 -1.66 1.31 7.82
C ALA A 47 -2.33 2.52 8.50
N GLY A 48 -3.65 2.51 8.64
CA GLY A 48 -4.38 3.61 9.27
C GLY A 48 -4.14 3.70 10.79
N LYS A 49 -4.08 2.56 11.50
CA LYS A 49 -3.79 2.52 12.95
C LYS A 49 -2.39 3.04 13.28
N LEU A 50 -1.42 2.80 12.41
CA LEU A 50 -0.03 3.25 12.55
C LEU A 50 0.23 4.59 11.86
N SER A 51 -0.81 5.31 11.45
CA SER A 51 -0.71 6.63 10.81
C SER A 51 0.14 6.67 9.54
N ASN A 52 0.31 5.53 8.85
CA ASN A 52 0.88 5.48 7.52
C ASN A 52 -0.19 5.87 6.49
N TRP A 53 -0.48 7.17 6.44
CA TRP A 53 -1.58 7.73 5.64
C TRP A 53 -1.44 7.43 4.16
N ARG A 54 -0.21 7.44 3.62
CA ARG A 54 0.04 7.14 2.20
C ARG A 54 -0.31 5.69 1.86
N LEU A 55 0.10 4.74 2.70
CA LEU A 55 -0.27 3.34 2.52
C LEU A 55 -1.77 3.13 2.73
N ALA A 56 -2.37 3.77 3.74
CA ALA A 56 -3.80 3.66 4.00
C ALA A 56 -4.63 4.19 2.82
N ASP A 57 -4.25 5.33 2.25
CA ASP A 57 -4.89 5.89 1.05
C ASP A 57 -4.74 4.96 -0.16
N TYR A 58 -3.56 4.37 -0.35
CA TYR A 58 -3.33 3.37 -1.39
C TYR A 58 -4.27 2.17 -1.22
N GLU A 59 -4.33 1.56 -0.04
CA GLU A 59 -5.18 0.40 0.22
C GLU A 59 -6.67 0.74 0.06
N VAL A 60 -7.14 1.91 0.52
CA VAL A 60 -8.52 2.36 0.31
C VAL A 60 -8.85 2.52 -1.18
N GLN A 61 -7.92 3.01 -2.00
CA GLN A 61 -8.12 3.09 -3.45
C GLN A 61 -8.22 1.70 -4.07
N GLN A 62 -7.34 0.78 -3.67
CA GLN A 62 -7.35 -0.60 -4.17
C GLN A 62 -8.64 -1.34 -3.80
N ILE A 63 -9.13 -1.20 -2.56
CA ILE A 63 -10.42 -1.74 -2.14
C ILE A 63 -11.54 -1.16 -3.02
N GLY A 64 -11.54 0.15 -3.26
CA GLY A 64 -12.55 0.81 -4.08
C GLY A 64 -12.55 0.29 -5.52
N ALA A 65 -11.39 0.09 -6.13
CA ALA A 65 -11.28 -0.46 -7.47
C ALA A 65 -11.78 -1.92 -7.54
N ASN A 66 -11.42 -2.75 -6.56
CA ASN A 66 -11.86 -4.15 -6.50
C ASN A 66 -13.36 -4.30 -6.19
N LEU A 67 -13.94 -3.41 -5.38
CA LEU A 67 -15.38 -3.36 -5.17
C LEU A 67 -16.14 -2.98 -6.45
N GLU A 68 -15.63 -2.02 -7.24
CA GLU A 68 -16.24 -1.68 -8.54
C GLU A 68 -16.10 -2.83 -9.55
N ALA A 69 -15.00 -3.56 -9.53
CA ALA A 69 -14.85 -4.77 -10.33
C ALA A 69 -15.84 -5.85 -9.88
N ALA A 70 -15.96 -6.09 -8.57
CA ALA A 70 -16.87 -7.08 -8.00
C ALA A 70 -18.34 -6.74 -8.31
N ARG A 71 -18.71 -5.47 -8.24
CA ARG A 71 -20.05 -4.95 -8.57
C ARG A 71 -20.56 -5.44 -9.92
N LYS A 72 -19.67 -5.57 -10.92
CA LYS A 72 -20.02 -6.05 -12.28
C LYS A 72 -20.32 -7.55 -12.35
N LEU A 73 -19.95 -8.30 -11.32
CA LEU A 73 -20.12 -9.76 -11.23
C LEU A 73 -21.27 -10.15 -10.29
N LEU A 74 -21.84 -9.20 -9.54
CA LEU A 74 -22.93 -9.44 -8.61
C LEU A 74 -24.29 -9.44 -9.32
N ALA A 75 -25.17 -10.35 -8.92
CA ALA A 75 -26.57 -10.33 -9.35
C ALA A 75 -27.32 -9.08 -8.86
N ASP A 76 -26.94 -8.55 -7.69
CA ASP A 76 -27.47 -7.31 -7.11
C ASP A 76 -26.31 -6.32 -6.83
N PRO A 77 -26.06 -5.38 -7.77
CA PRO A 77 -25.01 -4.37 -7.63
C PRO A 77 -25.17 -3.45 -6.41
N SER A 78 -26.39 -3.29 -5.89
CA SER A 78 -26.66 -2.39 -4.75
C SER A 78 -25.93 -2.81 -3.48
N GLN A 79 -25.55 -4.09 -3.38
CA GLN A 79 -24.78 -4.62 -2.26
C GLN A 79 -23.37 -4.03 -2.26
N ALA A 80 -22.70 -3.96 -3.41
CA ALA A 80 -21.40 -3.33 -3.55
C ALA A 80 -21.48 -1.80 -3.36
N ASP A 81 -22.56 -1.17 -3.82
CA ASP A 81 -22.77 0.28 -3.68
C ASP A 81 -22.83 0.71 -2.20
N ARG A 82 -23.46 -0.09 -1.33
CA ARG A 82 -23.48 0.18 0.12
C ARG A 82 -22.08 0.09 0.75
N VAL A 83 -21.28 -0.91 0.35
CA VAL A 83 -19.89 -1.05 0.82
C VAL A 83 -19.03 0.12 0.32
N GLN A 84 -19.21 0.54 -0.93
CA GLN A 84 -18.53 1.72 -1.50
C GLN A 84 -18.84 3.00 -0.70
N GLU A 85 -20.08 3.20 -0.26
CA GLU A 85 -20.44 4.36 0.56
C GLU A 85 -19.70 4.34 1.92
N ARG A 86 -19.62 3.18 2.57
CA ARG A 86 -18.81 3.03 3.80
C ARG A 86 -17.33 3.28 3.55
N LEU A 87 -16.81 2.83 2.41
CA LEU A 87 -15.41 3.08 2.03
C LEU A 87 -15.12 4.58 1.82
N ARG A 88 -16.08 5.36 1.30
CA ARG A 88 -15.96 6.82 1.21
C ARG A 88 -15.84 7.47 2.59
N ALA A 89 -16.58 6.98 3.58
CA ALA A 89 -16.45 7.44 4.96
C ALA A 89 -15.05 7.14 5.54
N VAL A 90 -14.50 5.96 5.27
CA VAL A 90 -13.11 5.62 5.65
C VAL A 90 -12.11 6.57 4.98
N ARG A 91 -12.26 6.83 3.68
CA ARG A 91 -11.40 7.78 2.95
C ARG A 91 -11.43 9.17 3.58
N LYS A 92 -12.60 9.66 3.98
CA LYS A 92 -12.75 10.96 4.66
C LYS A 92 -12.01 10.98 6.01
N ALA A 93 -12.08 9.89 6.78
CA ALA A 93 -11.37 9.77 8.05
C ALA A 93 -9.84 9.71 7.88
N LEU A 94 -9.36 9.06 6.81
CA LEU A 94 -7.93 9.08 6.45
C LEU A 94 -7.44 10.49 6.08
N GLN A 95 -8.24 11.22 5.31
CA GLN A 95 -7.92 12.60 4.93
C GLN A 95 -7.81 13.54 6.13
N SER A 96 -8.62 13.32 7.17
CA SER A 96 -8.51 14.08 8.43
C SER A 96 -7.35 13.62 9.33
N LYS A 97 -6.63 12.55 8.97
CA LYS A 97 -5.53 11.95 9.76
C LYS A 97 -5.91 11.69 11.22
N ASP A 98 -7.17 11.31 11.43
CA ASP A 98 -7.76 11.08 12.75
C ASP A 98 -7.88 9.58 12.97
N VAL A 99 -6.99 9.03 13.81
CA VAL A 99 -6.92 7.60 14.09
C VAL A 99 -8.23 7.08 14.72
N PRO A 100 -8.79 7.70 15.77
CA PRO A 100 -10.12 7.34 16.28
C PRO A 100 -11.22 7.32 15.22
N ALA A 101 -11.33 8.36 14.39
CA ALA A 101 -12.34 8.41 13.32
C ALA A 101 -12.11 7.32 12.26
N PHE A 102 -10.85 7.03 11.93
CA PHE A 102 -10.48 5.93 11.04
C PHE A 102 -10.92 4.58 11.63
N MET A 103 -10.61 4.31 12.89
CA MET A 103 -10.96 3.04 13.54
C MET A 103 -12.47 2.82 13.58
N ALA A 104 -13.25 3.86 13.90
CA ALA A 104 -14.71 3.80 13.91
C ALA A 104 -15.29 3.53 12.51
N SER A 105 -14.82 4.27 11.49
CA SER A 105 -15.28 4.08 10.11
C SER A 105 -14.86 2.73 9.52
N TYR A 106 -13.68 2.22 9.88
CA TYR A 106 -13.21 0.89 9.49
C TYR A 106 -14.07 -0.23 10.10
N GLY A 107 -14.46 -0.09 11.37
CA GLY A 107 -15.41 -1.00 12.02
C GLY A 107 -16.76 -1.03 11.29
N ALA A 108 -17.28 0.14 10.90
CA ALA A 108 -18.51 0.23 10.11
C ALA A 108 -18.38 -0.41 8.72
N LEU A 109 -17.24 -0.22 8.04
CA LEU A 109 -16.94 -0.89 6.76
C LEU A 109 -16.93 -2.42 6.93
N THR A 110 -16.28 -2.92 7.98
CA THR A 110 -16.21 -4.36 8.28
C THR A 110 -17.60 -4.96 8.48
N ASN A 111 -18.47 -4.25 9.21
CA ASN A 111 -19.87 -4.66 9.39
C ASN A 111 -20.65 -4.69 8.08
N GLU A 112 -20.40 -3.74 7.17
CA GLU A 112 -21.06 -3.68 5.86
C GLU A 112 -20.57 -4.80 4.93
N CYS A 113 -19.26 -5.12 4.93
CA CYS A 113 -18.73 -6.30 4.23
C CYS A 113 -19.46 -7.57 4.68
N ASN A 114 -19.60 -7.76 6.00
CA ASN A 114 -20.33 -8.89 6.56
C ASN A 114 -21.83 -8.88 6.22
N GLY A 115 -22.44 -7.69 6.12
CA GLY A 115 -23.81 -7.53 5.66
C GLY A 115 -23.99 -8.03 4.22
N CYS A 116 -23.10 -7.61 3.32
CA CYS A 116 -23.04 -8.08 1.94
C CYS A 116 -22.89 -9.60 1.88
N HIS A 117 -21.89 -10.17 2.58
CA HIS A 117 -21.65 -11.62 2.59
C HIS A 117 -22.89 -12.42 3.02
N ARG A 118 -23.59 -11.99 4.08
CA ARG A 118 -24.83 -12.63 4.51
C ARG A 118 -25.93 -12.55 3.45
N SER A 119 -26.16 -11.37 2.87
CA SER A 119 -27.21 -11.19 1.85
C SER A 119 -26.91 -11.91 0.53
N SER A 120 -25.64 -12.15 0.22
CA SER A 120 -25.21 -12.88 -0.98
C SER A 120 -25.11 -14.40 -0.78
N GLY A 121 -25.48 -14.93 0.39
CA GLY A 121 -25.42 -16.38 0.68
C GLY A 121 -24.05 -16.90 1.16
N TYR A 122 -23.09 -16.02 1.44
CA TYR A 122 -21.75 -16.35 1.95
C TYR A 122 -21.62 -16.08 3.45
N ALA A 123 -22.66 -16.33 4.24
CA ALA A 123 -22.71 -15.99 5.67
C ALA A 123 -21.61 -16.67 6.52
N SER A 124 -20.99 -17.75 6.03
CA SER A 124 -19.84 -18.40 6.67
C SER A 124 -18.52 -17.64 6.52
N ILE A 125 -18.42 -16.70 5.58
CA ILE A 125 -17.25 -15.84 5.38
C ILE A 125 -17.45 -14.58 6.22
N VAL A 126 -16.95 -14.62 7.46
CA VAL A 126 -17.09 -13.50 8.40
C VAL A 126 -15.76 -12.76 8.53
N MET A 127 -15.79 -11.49 8.14
CA MET A 127 -14.70 -10.55 8.31
C MET A 127 -14.62 -10.07 9.76
N GLN A 128 -13.40 -9.94 10.26
CA GLN A 128 -13.11 -9.35 11.57
C GLN A 128 -12.02 -8.31 11.44
N ILE A 129 -11.94 -7.42 12.43
CA ILE A 129 -10.79 -6.53 12.57
C ILE A 129 -9.56 -7.42 12.87
N PRO A 130 -8.49 -7.34 12.07
CA PRO A 130 -7.35 -8.24 12.25
C PRO A 130 -6.58 -7.91 13.53
N LEU A 131 -6.23 -8.96 14.28
CA LEU A 131 -5.48 -8.86 15.53
C LEU A 131 -3.96 -9.00 15.33
N THR A 132 -3.55 -9.62 14.22
CA THR A 132 -2.15 -9.88 13.86
C THR A 132 -1.86 -9.33 12.47
N LEU A 133 -0.58 -9.08 12.19
CA LEU A 133 -0.14 -8.59 10.88
C LEU A 133 -0.54 -9.59 9.78
N PRO A 134 -1.20 -9.13 8.70
CA PRO A 134 -1.66 -10.02 7.64
C PRO A 134 -0.52 -10.52 6.75
N VAL A 135 0.55 -9.72 6.62
CA VAL A 135 1.75 -10.03 5.87
C VAL A 135 2.97 -9.62 6.70
N PRO A 136 3.70 -10.57 7.32
CA PRO A 136 4.77 -10.26 8.27
C PRO A 136 6.03 -9.69 7.62
N ASN A 137 6.12 -9.75 6.28
CA ASN A 137 7.23 -9.21 5.49
C ASN A 137 6.96 -7.79 4.97
N GLN A 138 5.97 -7.07 5.51
CA GLN A 138 5.67 -5.69 5.17
C GLN A 138 5.65 -4.80 6.43
N LEU A 139 6.32 -3.66 6.37
CA LEU A 139 6.20 -2.60 7.38
C LEU A 139 4.93 -1.77 7.14
N PHE A 140 4.20 -1.51 8.22
CA PHE A 140 2.97 -0.70 8.19
C PHE A 140 3.13 0.69 8.80
N VAL A 141 4.29 1.00 9.40
CA VAL A 141 4.68 2.37 9.76
C VAL A 141 5.12 3.15 8.51
N ASP A 142 5.09 4.47 8.57
CA ASP A 142 5.70 5.32 7.53
C ASP A 142 7.20 5.46 7.78
N GLN A 143 7.98 4.53 7.22
CA GLN A 143 9.44 4.46 7.39
C GLN A 143 10.14 5.77 6.99
N VAL A 144 9.67 6.45 5.95
CA VAL A 144 10.27 7.70 5.44
C VAL A 144 10.00 8.85 6.39
N SER A 145 8.77 8.96 6.88
CA SER A 145 8.40 9.97 7.88
C SER A 145 9.15 9.78 9.20
N GLU A 146 9.27 8.53 9.66
CA GLU A 146 10.09 8.17 10.82
C GLU A 146 11.57 8.55 10.61
N GLY A 147 12.13 8.20 9.45
CA GLY A 147 13.49 8.56 9.06
C GLY A 147 13.75 10.05 9.08
N ARG A 148 12.80 10.84 8.55
CA ARG A 148 12.85 12.31 8.60
C ARG A 148 12.82 12.82 10.03
N ALA A 149 11.97 12.27 10.89
CA ALA A 149 11.89 12.68 12.29
C ALA A 149 13.18 12.36 13.05
N LEU A 150 13.74 11.16 12.86
CA LEU A 150 15.01 10.73 13.44
C LEU A 150 16.18 11.60 12.97
N ALA A 151 16.24 11.89 11.67
CA ALA A 151 17.24 12.79 11.10
C ALA A 151 17.15 14.20 11.70
N ASN A 152 15.94 14.77 11.83
CA ASN A 152 15.77 16.08 12.47
C ASN A 152 16.22 16.05 13.94
N ALA A 153 15.82 15.03 14.70
CA ALA A 153 16.16 14.91 16.11
C ALA A 153 17.66 14.68 16.37
N SER A 154 18.31 13.88 15.51
CA SER A 154 19.69 13.43 15.73
C SER A 154 20.73 14.30 15.01
N CYS A 155 20.34 14.90 13.88
CA CYS A 155 21.26 15.62 12.99
C CYS A 155 20.88 17.08 12.80
N GLY A 156 19.63 17.47 13.06
CA GLY A 156 19.07 18.80 12.74
C GLY A 156 19.69 19.97 13.51
N THR A 157 20.38 19.73 14.62
CA THR A 157 21.13 20.79 15.33
C THR A 157 22.31 21.32 14.50
N CYS A 158 22.92 20.45 13.69
CA CYS A 158 24.14 20.76 12.95
C CYS A 158 23.94 20.74 11.43
N HIS A 159 23.05 19.89 10.92
CA HIS A 159 22.77 19.72 9.50
C HIS A 159 21.41 20.29 9.13
N LEU A 160 21.33 20.88 7.93
CA LEU A 160 20.04 21.20 7.32
C LEU A 160 19.35 19.92 6.84
N VAL A 161 18.29 19.49 7.54
CA VAL A 161 17.49 18.29 7.22
C VAL A 161 16.28 18.71 6.38
N ALA A 162 16.53 18.97 5.08
CA ALA A 162 15.58 19.54 4.12
C ALA A 162 14.98 20.89 4.58
N ASP A 163 14.02 21.46 3.82
CA ASP A 163 13.46 22.82 3.97
C ASP A 163 12.65 23.03 5.26
N THR A 164 13.29 22.87 6.40
CA THR A 164 12.85 23.49 7.63
C THR A 164 13.40 24.91 7.62
N VAL A 165 12.50 25.89 7.54
CA VAL A 165 12.77 27.35 7.61
C VAL A 165 13.32 27.77 9.00
N ARG A 166 13.81 26.83 9.81
CA ARG A 166 14.41 27.10 11.10
C ARG A 166 15.92 27.01 11.00
N ASP A 167 16.49 28.20 11.17
CA ASP A 167 17.80 28.46 11.74
C ASP A 167 18.99 28.05 10.89
N THR A 168 19.77 29.06 10.49
CA THR A 168 21.12 28.87 9.98
C THR A 168 21.89 27.96 10.95
N PRO A 169 22.59 26.90 10.47
CA PRO A 169 23.28 25.98 11.36
C PRO A 169 24.18 26.72 12.35
N ALA A 170 24.18 26.28 13.61
CA ALA A 170 24.94 26.94 14.67
C ALA A 170 26.47 26.91 14.46
N PHE A 171 26.96 25.99 13.61
CA PHE A 171 28.37 25.81 13.29
C PHE A 171 28.84 26.69 12.12
N ARG A 172 30.09 27.17 12.21
CA ARG A 172 30.78 27.92 11.14
C ARG A 172 32.15 27.30 10.83
N PRO A 173 32.42 26.89 9.58
CA PRO A 173 31.47 26.83 8.46
C PRO A 173 30.36 25.80 8.74
N PRO A 174 29.14 26.00 8.18
CA PRO A 174 28.04 25.09 8.42
C PRO A 174 28.35 23.70 7.85
N PRO A 175 28.03 22.62 8.57
CA PRO A 175 28.05 21.27 8.01
C PRO A 175 27.14 21.18 6.77
N PRO A 176 27.45 20.30 5.81
CA PRO A 176 26.67 20.18 4.57
C PRO A 176 25.23 19.76 4.88
N GLY A 177 24.28 20.36 4.17
CA GLY A 177 22.86 20.00 4.26
C GLY A 177 22.58 18.64 3.63
N PHE A 178 21.52 17.97 4.07
CA PHE A 178 21.12 16.69 3.49
C PHE A 178 20.83 16.78 1.98
N PRO A 179 20.16 17.84 1.45
CA PRO A 179 20.01 18.03 0.01
C PRO A 179 21.34 18.10 -0.76
N GLU A 180 22.39 18.65 -0.14
CA GLU A 180 23.74 18.68 -0.72
C GLU A 180 24.42 17.30 -0.62
N ILE A 181 24.26 16.60 0.49
CA ILE A 181 24.85 15.28 0.70
C ILE A 181 24.30 14.28 -0.33
N VAL A 182 22.98 14.25 -0.53
CA VAL A 182 22.33 13.27 -1.42
C VAL A 182 22.57 13.55 -2.91
N SER A 183 22.96 14.79 -3.27
CA SER A 183 23.29 15.17 -4.64
C SER A 183 24.73 14.80 -5.04
N ARG A 184 25.59 14.45 -4.08
CA ARG A 184 26.97 14.04 -4.36
C ARG A 184 27.01 12.74 -5.19
N PRO A 185 27.91 12.64 -6.19
CA PRO A 185 28.07 11.41 -6.97
C PRO A 185 28.41 10.18 -6.11
N SER A 186 29.10 10.39 -4.99
CA SER A 186 29.49 9.34 -4.04
C SER A 186 28.36 8.87 -3.12
N PHE A 187 27.18 9.51 -3.13
CA PHE A 187 26.08 9.11 -2.27
C PHE A 187 25.52 7.73 -2.70
N SER A 188 25.49 6.80 -1.75
CA SER A 188 24.85 5.49 -1.85
C SER A 188 24.21 5.09 -0.53
N ALA A 189 23.16 4.26 -0.59
CA ALA A 189 22.49 3.75 0.60
C ALA A 189 23.45 2.90 1.46
N ASP A 190 24.26 2.04 0.84
CA ASP A 190 25.23 1.20 1.56
C ASP A 190 26.34 2.01 2.21
N GLY A 191 26.83 3.05 1.53
CA GLY A 191 27.79 3.99 2.10
C GLY A 191 27.20 4.72 3.31
N LEU A 192 25.93 5.13 3.24
CA LEU A 192 25.23 5.76 4.35
C LEU A 192 25.02 4.80 5.53
N ARG A 193 24.63 3.54 5.29
CA ARG A 193 24.53 2.51 6.34
C ARG A 193 25.86 2.32 7.05
N GLN A 194 26.94 2.13 6.28
CA GLN A 194 28.28 1.95 6.81
C GLN A 194 28.72 3.17 7.64
N PHE A 195 28.44 4.37 7.14
CA PHE A 195 28.73 5.61 7.83
C PHE A 195 27.98 5.72 9.17
N LEU A 196 26.67 5.50 9.17
CA LEU A 196 25.81 5.60 10.36
C LEU A 196 26.12 4.53 11.42
N THR A 197 26.64 3.37 11.00
CA THR A 197 27.10 2.29 11.90
C THR A 197 28.49 2.55 12.47
N SER A 198 29.25 3.47 11.88
CA SER A 198 30.63 3.71 12.28
C SER A 198 30.71 4.29 13.70
N SER A 199 31.90 4.21 14.30
CA SER A 199 32.15 4.86 15.60
C SER A 199 32.05 6.40 15.57
N HIS A 200 31.97 7.01 14.38
CA HIS A 200 32.05 8.45 14.12
C HIS A 200 33.32 9.12 14.67
N ARG A 201 34.35 8.35 15.00
CA ARG A 201 35.63 8.89 15.46
C ARG A 201 36.29 9.65 14.32
N ARG A 202 36.56 10.94 14.52
CA ARG A 202 37.29 11.82 13.57
C ARG A 202 36.53 12.20 12.31
N LEU A 203 35.21 12.34 12.40
CA LEU A 203 34.38 12.81 11.29
C LEU A 203 34.14 14.33 11.34
N GLY A 204 34.19 14.96 10.16
CA GLY A 204 33.98 16.40 9.98
C GLY A 204 35.19 17.27 10.35
N PRO A 205 35.09 18.59 10.10
CA PRO A 205 36.06 19.56 10.60
C PRO A 205 36.18 19.42 12.12
N ASP A 206 37.41 19.42 12.63
CA ASP A 206 37.72 19.32 14.06
C ASP A 206 37.19 18.06 14.77
N GLN A 207 36.81 17.01 14.02
CA GLN A 207 36.39 15.72 14.56
C GLN A 207 35.14 15.81 15.45
N ALA A 208 34.30 16.81 15.21
CA ALA A 208 33.21 17.21 16.09
C ALA A 208 31.88 16.47 15.86
N MET A 209 31.75 15.64 14.82
CA MET A 209 30.48 14.93 14.57
C MET A 209 30.28 13.81 15.59
N PRO A 210 29.23 13.87 16.44
CA PRO A 210 29.00 12.86 17.45
C PRO A 210 28.43 11.58 16.83
N ASN A 211 28.64 10.45 17.51
CA ASN A 211 27.97 9.20 17.17
C ASN A 211 26.50 9.27 17.61
N PRO A 212 25.52 9.14 16.68
CA PRO A 212 24.09 9.26 17.01
C PRO A 212 23.52 8.05 17.75
N ARG A 213 24.29 6.94 17.88
CA ARG A 213 23.90 5.70 18.59
C ARG A 213 22.52 5.15 18.16
N LEU A 214 22.35 5.01 16.85
CA LEU A 214 21.12 4.54 16.24
C LEU A 214 21.04 3.00 16.24
N SER A 215 19.83 2.46 16.37
CA SER A 215 19.55 1.05 16.07
C SER A 215 19.58 0.80 14.55
N GLU A 216 19.65 -0.47 14.14
CA GLU A 216 19.57 -0.86 12.73
C GLU A 216 18.27 -0.35 12.07
N SER A 217 17.12 -0.48 12.74
CA SER A 217 15.84 0.01 12.21
C SER A 217 15.81 1.53 12.02
N GLN A 218 16.46 2.28 12.93
CA GLN A 218 16.56 3.74 12.83
C GLN A 218 17.50 4.15 11.68
N ILE A 219 18.59 3.41 11.46
CA ILE A 219 19.49 3.60 10.31
C ILE A 219 18.71 3.39 9.01
N GLU A 220 17.97 2.29 8.88
CA GLU A 220 17.17 2.02 7.68
C GLU A 220 16.10 3.09 7.42
N ALA A 221 15.46 3.60 8.48
CA ALA A 221 14.50 4.69 8.33
C ALA A 221 15.18 5.97 7.78
N ILE A 222 16.33 6.36 8.33
CA ILE A 222 17.09 7.53 7.84
C ILE A 222 17.56 7.31 6.40
N VAL A 223 18.06 6.11 6.07
CA VAL A 223 18.48 5.76 4.71
C VAL A 223 17.32 5.91 3.74
N ALA A 224 16.17 5.32 4.04
CA ALA A 224 14.96 5.43 3.21
C ALA A 224 14.56 6.90 3.00
N TYR A 225 14.63 7.72 4.05
CA TYR A 225 14.37 9.16 3.92
C TYR A 225 15.35 9.86 2.96
N LEU A 226 16.66 9.64 3.09
CA LEU A 226 17.64 10.29 2.20
C LEU A 226 17.53 9.79 0.76
N GLU A 227 17.15 8.53 0.55
CA GLU A 227 16.85 8.00 -0.79
C GLU A 227 15.65 8.73 -1.42
N THR A 228 14.59 9.00 -0.64
CA THR A 228 13.46 9.81 -1.15
C THR A 228 13.86 11.24 -1.49
N LEU A 229 14.70 11.90 -0.66
CA LEU A 229 15.22 13.22 -0.99
C LEU A 229 16.01 13.24 -2.30
N ARG A 230 16.80 12.18 -2.55
CA ARG A 230 17.55 12.05 -3.80
C ARG A 230 16.63 11.84 -5.00
N ALA A 231 15.58 11.04 -4.83
CA ALA A 231 14.62 10.79 -5.90
C ALA A 231 13.89 12.09 -6.28
N ASP A 232 13.46 12.88 -5.29
CA ASP A 232 12.76 14.15 -5.51
C ASP A 232 13.61 15.19 -6.26
N GLN A 233 14.95 15.19 -6.07
CA GLN A 233 15.86 16.10 -6.79
C GLN A 233 16.08 15.76 -8.27
N ARG A 234 15.69 14.56 -8.71
CA ARG A 234 15.85 14.12 -10.11
C ARG A 234 14.64 14.46 -10.98
N HIS A 235 13.59 15.00 -10.40
CA HIS A 235 12.35 15.42 -11.05
C HIS A 235 12.27 16.94 -11.11
#